data_AF-A0A243PAL5-F1
#
_entry.id   AF-A0A243PAL5-F1
#
_cell.length_a   1.000
_cell.length_b   1.000
_cell.length_c   1.000
_cell.angle_alpha   90.00
_cell.angle_beta   90.00
_cell.angle_gamma   90.00
#
_symmetry.space_group_name_H-M   'P 1'
#
loop_
_entity.id
_entity.type
_entity.pdbx_description
1 polymer ?
#
loop_
_entity_poly.entity_id
_entity_poly.type
_entity_poly.pdbx_seq_one_letter_code
_entity_poly.pdbx_strand_id
1 'polypeptide(L)'
;MRTTHAALAASIAIASAAALAMPAHAQEKPKMEKCYGVSLAGKNDCAAGPGTSCAGTSKVNYQGNAWKLVKAGTCTSIKTPKGNGSLTPKA
;
A
#
# COMPACT_ATOMS: atom_id res chain seq x y z
N MET A 1 21.36 31.49 -70.61
CA MET A 1 21.82 30.59 -69.53
C MET A 1 20.56 29.93 -68.97
N ARG A 2 20.29 28.64 -69.26
CA ARG A 2 20.52 27.46 -68.38
C ARG A 2 19.81 27.62 -67.02
N THR A 3 19.02 26.73 -66.45
CA THR A 3 18.62 25.33 -66.70
C THR A 3 17.52 25.01 -65.67
N THR A 4 16.67 24.04 -66.01
CA THR A 4 15.71 23.33 -65.16
C THR A 4 16.28 22.87 -63.81
N HIS A 5 15.55 23.06 -62.71
CA HIS A 5 15.76 22.38 -61.43
C HIS A 5 14.36 22.01 -60.88
N ALA A 6 13.85 20.84 -61.27
CA ALA A 6 13.92 19.61 -60.50
C ALA A 6 13.00 19.66 -59.26
N ALA A 7 11.83 19.05 -59.42
CA ALA A 7 10.90 18.73 -58.34
C ALA A 7 11.62 17.95 -57.25
N LEU A 8 11.65 18.48 -56.02
CA LEU A 8 12.12 17.72 -54.87
C LEU A 8 10.91 17.20 -54.09
N ALA A 9 10.87 15.88 -54.04
CA ALA A 9 9.84 15.01 -53.53
C ALA A 9 9.34 15.36 -52.11
N ALA A 10 8.03 15.18 -51.94
CA ALA A 10 7.37 15.06 -50.66
C ALA A 10 7.92 13.84 -49.89
N SER A 11 8.46 14.07 -48.69
CA SER A 11 8.74 13.01 -47.74
C SER A 11 7.97 13.30 -46.45
N ILE A 12 6.72 12.82 -46.40
CA ILE A 12 5.94 12.70 -45.18
C ILE A 12 6.46 11.47 -44.44
N ALA A 13 7.34 11.69 -43.47
CA ALA A 13 7.70 10.65 -42.51
C ALA A 13 6.77 10.76 -41.29
N ILE A 14 5.62 10.11 -41.34
CA ILE A 14 4.79 9.88 -40.16
C ILE A 14 5.44 8.73 -39.39
N ALA A 15 6.28 9.06 -38.41
CA ALA A 15 6.73 8.12 -37.40
C ALA A 15 5.56 7.86 -36.44
N SER A 16 4.74 6.86 -36.74
CA SER A 16 3.76 6.33 -35.78
C SER A 16 4.51 5.62 -34.66
N ALA A 17 4.75 6.34 -33.57
CA ALA A 17 5.17 5.75 -32.31
C ALA A 17 4.02 4.89 -31.80
N ALA A 18 4.05 3.59 -32.12
CA ALA A 18 3.24 2.59 -31.45
C ALA A 18 3.71 2.53 -29.99
N ALA A 19 3.11 3.37 -29.15
CA ALA A 19 3.21 3.24 -27.71
C ALA A 19 2.65 1.86 -27.35
N LEU A 20 3.56 0.92 -27.10
CA LEU A 20 3.25 -0.37 -26.50
C LEU A 20 2.53 -0.07 -25.18
N ALA A 21 1.21 -0.25 -25.18
CA ALA A 21 0.40 -0.27 -23.97
C ALA A 21 0.86 -1.47 -23.14
N MET A 22 1.86 -1.26 -22.29
CA MET A 22 2.22 -2.21 -21.25
C MET A 22 0.98 -2.38 -20.36
N PRO A 23 0.56 -3.63 -20.04
CA PRO A 23 -0.51 -3.83 -19.08
C PRO A 23 -0.07 -3.21 -17.77
N ALA A 24 -0.82 -2.22 -17.30
CA ALA A 24 -0.66 -1.70 -15.95
C ALA A 24 -0.98 -2.85 -15.01
N HIS A 25 0.05 -3.53 -14.49
CA HIS A 25 -0.11 -4.40 -13.34
C HIS A 25 -0.61 -3.53 -12.20
N ALA A 26 -1.93 -3.59 -11.94
CA ALA A 26 -2.50 -3.06 -10.72
C ALA A 26 -1.75 -3.78 -9.58
N GLN A 27 -0.81 -3.08 -8.93
CA GLN A 27 -0.18 -3.59 -7.72
C GLN A 27 -1.30 -3.84 -6.71
N GLU A 28 -1.66 -5.10 -6.52
CA GLU A 28 -2.60 -5.51 -5.48
C GLU A 28 -2.12 -4.92 -4.16
N LYS A 29 -2.94 -4.06 -3.55
CA LYS A 29 -2.59 -3.48 -2.24
C LYS A 29 -2.33 -4.64 -1.27
N PRO A 30 -1.25 -4.58 -0.47
CA PRO A 30 -0.96 -5.66 0.46
C PRO A 30 -2.17 -5.88 1.37
N LYS A 31 -2.63 -7.13 1.44
CA LYS A 31 -3.71 -7.51 2.36
C LYS A 31 -3.25 -7.20 3.79
N MET A 32 -4.09 -6.54 4.55
CA MET A 32 -3.81 -6.16 5.94
C MET A 32 -4.80 -6.83 6.88
N GLU A 33 -4.39 -7.09 8.12
CA GLU A 33 -5.21 -7.71 9.16
C GLU A 33 -5.12 -6.93 10.48
N LYS A 34 -6.18 -7.03 11.30
CA LYS A 34 -6.14 -6.51 12.66
C LYS A 34 -5.35 -7.47 13.53
N CYS A 35 -4.34 -6.95 14.23
CA CYS A 35 -3.54 -7.71 15.16
C CYS A 35 -3.66 -7.15 16.57
N TYR A 36 -4.24 -7.93 17.45
CA TYR A 36 -4.53 -7.59 18.84
C TYR A 36 -3.36 -7.92 19.75
N GLY A 37 -3.18 -7.12 20.80
CA GLY A 37 -2.14 -7.34 21.81
C GLY A 37 -0.73 -6.95 21.38
N VAL A 38 -0.54 -6.33 20.20
CA VAL A 38 0.78 -5.90 19.71
C VAL A 38 1.04 -4.40 19.85
N SER A 39 0.01 -3.61 20.15
CA SER A 39 0.14 -2.16 20.29
C SER A 39 0.84 -1.77 21.59
N LEU A 40 1.67 -0.74 21.54
CA LEU A 40 2.11 -0.01 22.73
C LEU A 40 0.98 0.90 23.27
N ALA A 41 1.14 1.36 24.50
CA ALA A 41 0.27 2.36 25.11
C ALA A 41 0.21 3.61 24.21
N GLY A 42 -0.99 4.14 24.00
CA GLY A 42 -1.24 5.33 23.17
C GLY A 42 -1.04 5.12 21.67
N LYS A 43 -0.74 3.91 21.19
CA LYS A 43 -0.33 3.69 19.80
C LYS A 43 -1.20 2.71 19.02
N ASN A 44 -2.40 2.37 19.48
CA ASN A 44 -3.27 1.44 18.74
C ASN A 44 -3.95 2.12 17.57
N ASP A 45 -4.25 1.34 16.55
CA ASP A 45 -5.05 1.77 15.41
C ASP A 45 -6.54 1.68 15.75
N CYS A 46 -7.35 2.30 14.90
CA CYS A 46 -8.80 2.16 14.94
C CYS A 46 -9.35 1.80 13.55
N ALA A 47 -10.53 1.17 13.54
CA ALA A 47 -11.19 0.70 12.33
C ALA A 47 -11.59 1.86 11.42
N ALA A 48 -11.91 3.00 12.02
CA ALA A 48 -12.23 4.24 11.32
C ALA A 48 -10.97 4.96 10.78
N GLY A 49 -9.77 4.48 11.10
CA GLY A 49 -8.50 5.05 10.64
C GLY A 49 -7.82 5.98 11.65
N PRO A 50 -6.62 6.50 11.30
CA PRO A 50 -5.87 7.43 12.15
C PRO A 50 -6.64 8.74 12.39
N GLY A 51 -6.40 9.39 13.53
CA GLY A 51 -7.06 10.66 13.89
C GLY A 51 -8.49 10.52 14.43
N THR A 52 -9.00 9.30 14.56
CA THR A 52 -10.31 9.01 15.16
C THR A 52 -10.17 8.84 16.68
N SER A 53 -11.24 9.10 17.43
CA SER A 53 -11.24 9.09 18.90
C SER A 53 -10.87 7.74 19.54
N CYS A 54 -10.93 6.66 18.78
CA CYS A 54 -10.57 5.31 19.19
C CYS A 54 -9.09 4.96 18.95
N ALA A 55 -8.39 5.69 18.08
CA ALA A 55 -6.95 5.51 17.89
C ALA A 55 -6.19 6.06 19.10
N GLY A 56 -5.13 5.37 19.52
CA GLY A 56 -4.32 5.77 20.67
C GLY A 56 -5.00 5.66 22.04
N THR A 57 -6.10 4.92 22.16
CA THR A 57 -6.82 4.70 23.43
C THR A 57 -6.24 3.56 24.29
N SER A 58 -5.28 2.80 23.78
CA SER A 58 -4.58 1.74 24.52
C SER A 58 -3.93 2.33 25.77
N LYS A 59 -4.39 1.91 26.94
CA LYS A 59 -3.92 2.41 28.24
C LYS A 59 -2.58 1.81 28.63
N VAL A 60 -2.33 0.57 28.22
CA VAL A 60 -1.11 -0.17 28.55
C VAL A 60 -0.46 -0.74 27.30
N ASN A 61 0.82 -1.10 27.42
CA ASN A 61 1.51 -1.87 26.39
C ASN A 61 0.87 -3.26 26.26
N TYR A 62 0.70 -3.69 25.01
CA TYR A 62 0.22 -5.02 24.62
C TYR A 62 -1.17 -5.32 25.20
N GLN A 63 -2.04 -4.31 25.21
CA GLN A 63 -3.41 -4.45 25.69
C GLN A 63 -4.20 -5.40 24.77
N GLY A 64 -4.86 -6.42 25.34
CA GLY A 64 -5.45 -7.53 24.59
C GLY A 64 -6.57 -7.15 23.62
N ASN A 65 -7.34 -6.10 23.93
CA ASN A 65 -8.39 -5.56 23.05
C ASN A 65 -7.92 -4.40 22.17
N ALA A 66 -6.68 -3.93 22.32
CA ALA A 66 -6.08 -2.92 21.45
C ALA A 66 -5.35 -3.60 20.29
N TRP A 67 -5.50 -3.06 19.08
CA TRP A 67 -4.95 -3.66 17.87
C TRP A 67 -4.18 -2.70 16.98
N LYS A 68 -3.38 -3.27 16.10
CA LYS A 68 -2.73 -2.59 14.98
C LYS A 68 -3.03 -3.24 13.65
N LEU A 69 -3.03 -2.45 12.59
CA LEU A 69 -3.06 -2.96 11.21
C LEU A 69 -1.67 -3.47 10.84
N VAL A 70 -1.57 -4.76 10.55
CA VAL A 70 -0.33 -5.41 10.13
C VAL A 70 -0.54 -6.11 8.80
N LYS A 71 0.54 -6.51 8.13
CA LYS A 71 0.43 -7.30 6.90
C LYS A 71 -0.25 -8.64 7.22
N ALA A 72 -1.20 -9.04 6.39
CA ALA A 72 -1.92 -10.29 6.57
C ALA A 72 -0.94 -11.49 6.71
N GLY A 73 -1.24 -12.39 7.64
CA GLY A 73 -0.40 -13.56 7.95
C GLY A 73 0.80 -13.28 8.85
N THR A 74 0.99 -12.05 9.34
CA THR A 74 2.13 -11.72 10.22
C THR A 74 1.76 -11.63 11.68
N CYS A 75 0.48 -11.45 12.01
CA CYS A 75 0.05 -11.12 13.36
C CYS A 75 0.50 -12.13 14.42
N THR A 76 0.29 -13.42 14.16
CA THR A 76 0.62 -14.50 15.11
C THR A 76 2.13 -14.73 15.26
N SER A 77 2.93 -14.19 14.34
CA SER A 77 4.40 -14.22 14.37
C SER A 77 5.00 -13.07 15.16
N ILE A 78 4.22 -12.00 15.43
CA ILE A 78 4.68 -10.86 16.23
C ILE A 78 4.76 -11.29 17.69
N LYS A 79 5.98 -11.36 18.23
CA LYS A 79 6.24 -11.66 19.65
C LYS A 79 6.24 -10.38 20.47
N THR A 80 5.54 -10.41 21.58
CA THR A 80 5.55 -9.35 22.60
C THR A 80 5.91 -9.95 23.96
N PRO A 81 6.29 -9.12 24.95
CA PRO A 81 6.44 -9.56 26.33
C PRO A 81 5.21 -10.24 26.94
N LYS A 82 4.00 -10.00 26.40
CA LYS A 82 2.75 -10.66 26.84
C LYS A 82 2.34 -11.85 25.96
N GLY A 83 3.26 -12.35 25.13
CA GLY A 83 3.01 -13.43 24.18
C GLY A 83 2.80 -12.92 22.75
N ASN A 84 2.35 -13.81 21.86
CA ASN A 84 2.20 -13.48 20.45
C ASN A 84 0.96 -12.64 20.17
N GLY A 85 0.95 -11.90 19.06
CA GLY A 85 -0.23 -11.24 18.53
C GLY A 85 -1.39 -12.20 18.26
N SER A 86 -2.62 -11.69 18.19
CA SER A 86 -3.82 -12.48 17.90
C SER A 86 -4.72 -11.80 16.88
N LEU A 87 -5.37 -12.62 16.04
CA LEU A 87 -6.37 -12.15 15.07
C LEU A 87 -7.72 -11.80 15.74
N THR A 88 -7.90 -12.22 16.99
CA THR A 88 -9.08 -11.92 17.82
C THR A 88 -8.67 -11.14 19.07
N PRO A 89 -9.57 -10.29 19.62
CA PRO A 89 -9.34 -9.64 20.90
C PRO A 89 -9.03 -10.66 22.00
N LYS A 90 -8.01 -10.37 22.81
CA LYS A 90 -7.71 -11.14 24.03
C LYS A 90 -8.34 -10.44 25.23
N ALA A 91 -8.91 -11.23 26.14
CA ALA A 91 -9.40 -10.76 27.42
C ALA A 91 -8.27 -10.18 28.28
#